data_AF-A0A936U417-F1
#
_entry.id   AF-A0A936U417-F1
#
_cell.length_a   1.000
_cell.length_b   1.000
_cell.length_c   1.000
_cell.angle_alpha   90.00
_cell.angle_beta   90.00
_cell.angle_gamma   90.00
#
_symmetry.space_group_name_H-M   'P 1'
#
loop_
_entity.id
_entity.type
_entity.pdbx_description
1 polymer ?
#
loop_
_entity_poly.entity_id
_entity_poly.type
_entity_poly.pdbx_seq_one_letter_code
_entity_poly.pdbx_strand_id
1 'polypeptide(L)'
;MSPSRLALVSAGLFALTLFTGCTDPIPTAVATCQALPGLAVDEAGRKLLDPLLVAADLAALDAMPPTAGLQKVGSERLAELRSKTTCTPGKVESAGGEGWAVPMTRVSPKVNPDGSFGEPETTEIKWIVTEAADGLRVKTRLEYVFTTRKSVEKAVAEKDWRRVSSTWRAIAKEFPDPLLAVDVAEAEAQEARYELLADLKGVFAEANDTEVIGLVESKAKVEVPKVKVRISFETAGEPIRVDLEAGPVPAGGSVPVRTPIPEGAIGQVLVEVVEILN
;
A
#
# COMPACT_ATOMS: atom_id res chain seq x y z
N MET A 1 -58.74 -37.80 -64.12
CA MET A 1 -58.51 -37.85 -62.66
C MET A 1 -57.02 -37.66 -62.41
N SER A 2 -56.64 -36.42 -62.04
CA SER A 2 -55.48 -36.14 -61.17
C SER A 2 -55.84 -36.59 -59.74
N PRO A 3 -54.93 -36.64 -58.73
CA PRO A 3 -53.59 -36.04 -58.65
C PRO A 3 -52.54 -37.08 -58.11
N SER A 4 -51.28 -36.85 -57.72
CA SER A 4 -50.49 -35.69 -57.32
C SER A 4 -49.00 -35.99 -57.55
N ARG A 5 -48.27 -35.00 -58.08
CA ARG A 5 -46.82 -34.83 -57.92
C ARG A 5 -46.54 -34.23 -56.54
N LEU A 6 -45.35 -34.45 -55.96
CA LEU A 6 -44.54 -33.52 -55.11
C LEU A 6 -43.46 -34.36 -54.40
N ALA A 7 -42.19 -34.22 -54.79
CA ALA A 7 -41.20 -33.32 -54.21
C ALA A 7 -40.25 -34.09 -53.27
N LEU A 8 -39.15 -34.60 -53.84
CA LEU A 8 -37.98 -34.96 -53.08
C LEU A 8 -37.27 -33.64 -52.72
N VAL A 9 -37.50 -33.16 -51.51
CA VAL A 9 -36.82 -31.99 -50.96
C VAL A 9 -35.38 -32.38 -50.68
N SER A 10 -34.48 -31.71 -51.40
CA SER A 10 -33.06 -31.54 -51.10
C SER A 10 -32.88 -31.16 -49.63
N ALA A 11 -32.50 -32.14 -48.80
CA ALA A 11 -32.06 -31.90 -47.43
C ALA A 11 -30.69 -31.22 -47.49
N GLY A 12 -30.72 -29.92 -47.18
CA GLY A 12 -29.61 -29.01 -47.22
C GLY A 12 -28.41 -29.48 -46.39
N LEU A 13 -27.27 -29.37 -47.05
CA LEU A 13 -25.96 -29.13 -46.46
C LEU A 13 -26.04 -27.84 -45.63
N PHE A 14 -26.40 -27.95 -44.35
CA PHE A 14 -26.07 -26.95 -43.34
C PHE A 14 -25.19 -27.65 -42.30
N ALA A 15 -23.93 -27.81 -42.67
CA ALA A 15 -22.87 -27.92 -41.69
C ALA A 15 -22.89 -26.61 -40.89
N LEU A 16 -23.58 -26.64 -39.76
CA LEU A 16 -23.46 -25.62 -38.73
C LEU A 16 -22.02 -25.76 -38.18
N THR A 17 -21.06 -25.15 -38.87
CA THR A 17 -19.78 -24.78 -38.27
C THR A 17 -20.12 -23.85 -37.12
N LEU A 18 -20.30 -24.42 -35.94
CA LEU A 18 -20.08 -23.75 -34.68
C LEU A 18 -18.67 -23.17 -34.76
N PHE A 19 -18.58 -21.90 -35.13
CA PHE A 19 -17.47 -21.05 -34.74
C PHE A 19 -17.55 -20.96 -33.21
N THR A 20 -17.09 -22.00 -32.50
CA THR A 20 -16.47 -21.79 -31.20
C THR A 20 -15.26 -20.92 -31.50
N GLY A 21 -15.45 -19.60 -31.54
CA GLY A 21 -14.33 -18.68 -31.58
C GLY A 21 -13.41 -19.11 -30.47
N CYS A 22 -12.16 -19.46 -30.79
CA CYS A 22 -11.16 -19.70 -29.77
C CYS A 22 -11.02 -18.39 -29.01
N THR A 23 -11.70 -18.28 -27.86
CA THR A 23 -11.63 -17.12 -27.01
C THR A 23 -10.20 -17.07 -26.48
N ASP A 24 -9.35 -16.27 -27.11
CA ASP A 24 -7.94 -16.16 -26.75
C ASP A 24 -7.83 -15.32 -25.47
N PRO A 25 -7.36 -15.88 -24.33
CA PRO A 25 -7.21 -15.14 -23.09
C PRO A 25 -6.02 -14.17 -23.10
N ILE A 26 -5.11 -14.30 -24.06
CA ILE A 26 -3.85 -13.56 -24.08
C ILE A 26 -4.06 -12.03 -24.20
N PRO A 27 -4.87 -11.49 -25.13
CA PRO A 27 -5.05 -10.05 -25.26
C PRO A 27 -5.59 -9.39 -23.98
N THR A 28 -6.56 -10.02 -23.31
CA THR A 28 -7.12 -9.53 -22.05
C THR A 28 -6.07 -9.55 -20.93
N ALA A 29 -5.27 -10.63 -20.83
CA ALA A 29 -4.20 -10.71 -19.84
C ALA A 29 -3.08 -9.68 -20.07
N VAL A 30 -2.68 -9.46 -21.34
CA VAL A 30 -1.66 -8.45 -21.71
C VAL A 30 -2.16 -7.05 -21.38
N ALA A 31 -3.38 -6.69 -21.81
CA ALA A 31 -3.97 -5.39 -21.54
C ALA A 31 -4.09 -5.13 -20.03
N THR A 32 -4.48 -6.16 -19.27
CA THR A 32 -4.53 -6.08 -17.80
C THR A 32 -3.14 -5.87 -17.21
N CYS A 33 -2.14 -6.65 -17.62
CA CYS A 33 -0.77 -6.47 -17.15
C CYS A 33 -0.22 -5.05 -17.39
N GLN A 34 -0.49 -4.47 -18.56
CA GLN A 34 -0.06 -3.11 -18.92
C GLN A 34 -0.84 -2.00 -18.21
N ALA A 35 -2.12 -2.25 -17.89
CA ALA A 35 -2.92 -1.32 -17.10
C ALA A 35 -2.42 -1.19 -15.65
N LEU A 36 -1.57 -2.13 -15.19
CA LEU A 36 -1.04 -2.21 -13.84
C LEU A 36 -2.17 -2.21 -12.80
N PRO A 37 -3.02 -3.26 -12.74
CA PRO A 37 -4.01 -3.37 -11.68
C PRO A 37 -3.28 -3.31 -10.34
N GLY A 38 -3.69 -2.32 -9.55
CA GLY A 38 -2.99 -1.83 -8.37
C GLY A 38 -3.97 -1.63 -7.22
N LEU A 39 -3.48 -1.48 -5.99
CA LEU A 39 -4.25 -0.76 -4.97
C LEU A 39 -4.16 0.75 -5.22
N ALA A 40 -3.12 1.18 -5.91
CA ALA A 40 -2.90 2.55 -6.33
C ALA A 40 -3.62 2.85 -7.66
N VAL A 41 -4.93 3.08 -7.60
CA VAL A 41 -5.75 3.40 -8.80
C VAL A 41 -6.31 4.80 -8.72
N ASP A 42 -6.02 5.60 -9.74
CA ASP A 42 -6.63 6.90 -9.99
C ASP A 42 -7.87 6.78 -10.90
N GLU A 43 -8.62 7.87 -11.09
CA GLU A 43 -9.85 7.85 -11.91
C GLU A 43 -9.59 7.36 -13.35
N ALA A 44 -8.49 7.78 -13.95
CA ALA A 44 -8.09 7.33 -15.29
C ALA A 44 -7.76 5.83 -15.31
N GLY A 45 -6.99 5.35 -14.32
CA GLY A 45 -6.71 3.92 -14.13
C GLY A 45 -7.98 3.10 -13.92
N ARG A 46 -8.95 3.61 -13.15
CA ARG A 46 -10.21 2.92 -12.91
C ARG A 46 -11.02 2.72 -14.19
N LYS A 47 -11.03 3.71 -15.09
CA LYS A 47 -11.65 3.61 -16.42
C LYS A 47 -10.93 2.59 -17.31
N LEU A 48 -9.60 2.53 -17.23
CA LEU A 48 -8.79 1.55 -17.97
C LEU A 48 -9.04 0.11 -17.49
N LEU A 49 -9.26 -0.08 -16.18
CA LEU A 49 -9.50 -1.40 -15.58
C LEU A 49 -10.94 -1.88 -15.72
N ASP A 50 -11.89 -0.98 -15.97
CA ASP A 50 -13.32 -1.28 -16.07
C ASP A 50 -13.68 -2.39 -17.07
N PRO A 51 -13.11 -2.46 -18.30
CA PRO A 51 -13.37 -3.56 -19.23
C PRO A 51 -12.49 -4.80 -18.98
N LEU A 52 -11.53 -4.74 -18.05
CA LEU A 52 -10.49 -5.75 -17.88
C LEU A 52 -10.74 -6.65 -16.67
N LEU A 53 -11.23 -6.08 -15.57
CA LEU A 53 -11.38 -6.81 -14.31
C LEU A 53 -12.78 -7.38 -14.12
N VAL A 54 -12.90 -8.40 -13.26
CA VAL A 54 -14.20 -8.90 -12.78
C VAL A 54 -14.86 -7.89 -11.84
N ALA A 55 -16.20 -7.90 -11.78
CA ALA A 55 -16.97 -6.94 -10.98
C ALA A 55 -16.60 -6.92 -9.49
N ALA A 56 -16.25 -8.08 -8.91
CA ALA A 56 -15.83 -8.17 -7.51
C ALA A 56 -14.54 -7.40 -7.23
N ASP A 57 -13.55 -7.49 -8.15
CA ASP A 57 -12.29 -6.76 -8.02
C ASP A 57 -12.50 -5.25 -8.25
N LEU A 58 -13.36 -4.86 -9.20
CA LEU A 58 -13.73 -3.45 -9.40
C LEU A 58 -14.40 -2.85 -8.17
N ALA A 59 -15.34 -3.57 -7.55
CA ALA A 59 -15.98 -3.14 -6.31
C ALA A 59 -14.98 -3.02 -5.14
N ALA A 60 -13.98 -3.92 -5.08
CA ALA A 60 -12.91 -3.83 -4.10
C ALA A 60 -12.04 -2.58 -4.31
N LEU A 61 -11.69 -2.24 -5.56
CA LEU A 61 -10.96 -1.02 -5.88
C LEU A 61 -11.73 0.23 -5.48
N ASP A 62 -13.02 0.29 -5.80
CA ASP A 62 -13.87 1.45 -5.52
C ASP A 62 -14.05 1.68 -4.00
N ALA A 63 -13.90 0.63 -3.18
CA ALA A 63 -13.98 0.71 -1.72
C ALA A 63 -12.64 1.03 -1.03
N MET A 64 -11.51 1.01 -1.75
CA MET A 64 -10.19 1.22 -1.18
C MET A 64 -9.83 2.71 -1.10
N PRO A 65 -9.28 3.18 0.04
CA PRO A 65 -8.70 4.52 0.08
C PRO A 65 -7.46 4.61 -0.82
N PRO A 66 -7.05 5.80 -1.29
CA PRO A 66 -5.77 5.99 -1.96
C PRO A 66 -4.61 5.47 -1.13
N THR A 67 -3.59 4.88 -1.77
CA THR A 67 -2.34 4.45 -1.11
C THR A 67 -1.35 5.61 -1.01
N ALA A 68 -0.36 5.49 -0.11
CA ALA A 68 0.72 6.46 -0.03
C ALA A 68 1.52 6.51 -1.33
N GLY A 69 1.75 5.36 -1.97
CA GLY A 69 2.38 5.29 -3.29
C GLY A 69 1.65 6.11 -4.35
N LEU A 70 0.31 6.05 -4.41
CA LEU A 70 -0.46 6.87 -5.35
C LEU A 70 -0.32 8.37 -5.06
N GLN A 71 -0.36 8.75 -3.79
CA GLN A 71 -0.21 10.14 -3.37
C GLN A 71 1.18 10.69 -3.68
N LYS A 72 2.23 9.87 -3.52
CA LYS A 72 3.63 10.23 -3.76
C LYS A 72 3.96 10.35 -5.25
N VAL A 73 3.52 9.37 -6.04
CA VAL A 73 3.83 9.27 -7.48
C VAL A 73 2.93 10.20 -8.29
N GLY A 74 1.64 10.25 -7.95
CA GLY A 74 0.63 11.03 -8.67
C GLY A 74 0.19 10.40 -10.00
N SER A 75 -0.96 10.84 -10.49
CA SER A 75 -1.61 10.31 -11.71
C SER A 75 -0.77 10.42 -12.97
N GLU A 76 -0.09 11.55 -13.19
CA GLU A 76 0.71 11.78 -14.40
C GLU A 76 1.86 10.77 -14.51
N ARG A 77 2.61 10.59 -13.41
CA ARG A 77 3.71 9.63 -13.37
C ARG A 77 3.20 8.19 -13.40
N LEU A 78 2.05 7.90 -12.81
CA LEU A 78 1.43 6.58 -12.95
C LEU A 78 1.09 6.26 -14.42
N ALA A 79 0.62 7.24 -15.19
CA ALA A 79 0.41 7.09 -16.63
C ALA A 79 1.74 6.87 -17.38
N GLU A 80 2.80 7.59 -17.01
CA GLU A 80 4.14 7.38 -17.54
C GLU A 80 4.64 5.95 -17.25
N LEU A 81 4.46 5.46 -16.01
CA LEU A 81 4.82 4.10 -15.60
C LEU A 81 4.11 3.05 -16.47
N ARG A 82 2.80 3.20 -16.69
CA ARG A 82 2.02 2.34 -17.59
C ARG A 82 2.57 2.37 -19.01
N SER A 83 2.89 3.56 -19.54
CA SER A 83 3.43 3.71 -20.90
C SER A 83 4.81 3.04 -21.11
N LYS A 84 5.59 2.92 -20.03
CA LYS A 84 6.91 2.27 -20.01
C LYS A 84 6.85 0.79 -19.61
N THR A 85 5.66 0.27 -19.35
CA THR A 85 5.45 -1.13 -18.96
C THR A 85 5.25 -2.00 -20.18
N THR A 86 6.04 -3.07 -20.28
CA THR A 86 5.87 -4.11 -21.29
C THR A 86 5.51 -5.43 -20.63
N CYS A 87 4.69 -6.23 -21.30
CA CYS A 87 4.19 -7.50 -20.78
C CYS A 87 4.27 -8.56 -21.86
N THR A 88 4.98 -9.64 -21.57
CA THR A 88 5.17 -10.77 -22.50
C THR A 88 4.42 -11.99 -21.95
N PRO A 89 3.43 -12.53 -22.69
CA PRO A 89 2.70 -13.70 -22.25
C PRO A 89 3.52 -14.98 -22.38
N GLY A 90 3.40 -15.84 -21.39
CA GLY A 90 3.88 -17.22 -21.42
C GLY A 90 2.86 -18.17 -22.07
N LYS A 91 3.10 -19.47 -21.91
CA LYS A 91 2.17 -20.51 -22.38
C LYS A 91 0.91 -20.49 -21.52
N VAL A 92 -0.26 -20.41 -22.17
CA VAL A 92 -1.56 -20.48 -21.49
C VAL A 92 -1.75 -21.87 -20.87
N GLU A 93 -2.21 -21.88 -19.63
CA GLU A 93 -2.49 -23.06 -18.83
C GLU A 93 -3.99 -23.12 -18.45
N SER A 94 -4.50 -24.30 -18.15
CA SER A 94 -5.84 -24.42 -17.55
C SER A 94 -5.79 -23.98 -16.09
N ALA A 95 -6.70 -23.09 -15.70
CA ALA A 95 -6.94 -22.75 -14.28
C ALA A 95 -8.03 -23.65 -13.66
N GLY A 96 -8.23 -24.86 -14.18
CA GLY A 96 -9.35 -25.72 -13.79
C GLY A 96 -10.70 -25.11 -14.20
N GLY A 97 -11.69 -25.17 -13.32
CA GLY A 97 -13.03 -24.60 -13.56
C GLY A 97 -13.10 -23.08 -13.52
N GLU A 98 -11.98 -22.39 -13.27
CA GLU A 98 -11.94 -20.92 -13.14
C GLU A 98 -11.61 -20.18 -14.44
N GLY A 99 -11.17 -20.90 -15.49
CA GLY A 99 -10.80 -20.35 -16.80
C GLY A 99 -9.36 -20.66 -17.20
N TRP A 100 -8.63 -19.64 -17.64
CA TRP A 100 -7.26 -19.75 -18.15
C TRP A 100 -6.26 -19.07 -17.25
N ALA A 101 -5.18 -19.75 -16.90
CA ALA A 101 -4.03 -19.15 -16.27
C ALA A 101 -3.06 -18.66 -17.36
N VAL A 102 -2.74 -17.38 -17.34
CA VAL A 102 -1.81 -16.75 -18.28
C VAL A 102 -0.61 -16.21 -17.50
N PRO A 103 0.51 -16.95 -17.47
CA PRO A 103 1.79 -16.43 -16.97
C PRO A 103 2.23 -15.24 -17.81
N MET A 104 2.84 -14.24 -17.18
CA MET A 104 3.26 -12.99 -17.79
C MET A 104 4.63 -12.59 -17.22
N THR A 105 5.57 -12.27 -18.09
CA THR A 105 6.78 -11.54 -17.72
C THR A 105 6.52 -10.05 -17.94
N ARG A 106 6.47 -9.28 -16.86
CA ARG A 106 6.32 -7.82 -16.90
C ARG A 106 7.67 -7.15 -16.73
N VAL A 107 7.99 -6.19 -17.59
CA VAL A 107 9.12 -5.28 -17.41
C VAL A 107 8.57 -3.87 -17.23
N SER A 108 8.83 -3.27 -16.07
CA SER A 108 8.37 -1.93 -15.72
C SER A 108 9.43 -1.16 -14.95
N PRO A 109 9.51 0.17 -15.06
CA PRO A 109 10.34 0.98 -14.17
C PRO A 109 10.09 0.64 -12.70
N LYS A 110 11.15 0.47 -11.92
CA LYS A 110 11.03 0.34 -10.46
C LYS A 110 10.55 1.65 -9.86
N VAL A 111 9.63 1.59 -8.89
CA VAL A 111 9.26 2.77 -8.08
C VAL A 111 10.11 2.79 -6.81
N ASN A 112 10.86 3.86 -6.62
CA ASN A 112 11.66 4.08 -5.42
C ASN A 112 10.80 4.62 -4.26
N PRO A 113 11.26 4.51 -3.00
CA PRO A 113 10.53 5.02 -1.83
C PRO A 113 10.15 6.51 -1.88
N ASP A 114 10.92 7.32 -2.61
CA ASP A 114 10.65 8.74 -2.82
C ASP A 114 9.62 9.01 -3.94
N GLY A 115 9.10 7.96 -4.59
CA GLY A 115 8.20 8.04 -5.73
C GLY A 115 8.93 8.25 -7.07
N SER A 116 10.26 8.28 -7.10
CA SER A 116 11.04 8.36 -8.35
C SER A 116 11.05 7.02 -9.10
N PHE A 117 11.38 7.06 -10.40
CA PHE A 117 11.53 5.86 -11.22
C PHE A 117 13.00 5.49 -11.33
N GLY A 118 13.32 4.25 -10.95
CA GLY A 118 14.63 3.64 -11.14
C GLY A 118 14.71 2.83 -12.43
N GLU A 119 15.77 2.03 -12.53
CA GLU A 119 15.97 1.09 -13.62
C GLU A 119 14.79 0.10 -13.71
N PRO A 120 14.42 -0.34 -14.94
CA PRO A 120 13.38 -1.34 -15.11
C PRO A 120 13.68 -2.65 -14.39
N GLU A 121 12.66 -3.23 -13.79
CA GLU A 121 12.72 -4.54 -13.17
C GLU A 121 11.78 -5.53 -13.87
N THR A 122 12.13 -6.81 -13.78
CA THR A 122 11.33 -7.91 -14.33
C THR A 122 10.53 -8.56 -13.20
N THR A 123 9.22 -8.68 -13.39
CA THR A 123 8.30 -9.35 -12.47
C THR A 123 7.55 -10.46 -13.19
N GLU A 124 7.52 -11.65 -12.59
CA GLU A 124 6.68 -12.75 -13.05
C GLU A 124 5.30 -12.65 -12.40
N ILE A 125 4.25 -12.62 -13.21
CA ILE A 125 2.86 -12.47 -12.79
C ILE A 125 2.04 -13.58 -13.42
N LYS A 126 0.96 -14.01 -12.77
CA LYS A 126 0.01 -14.96 -13.35
C LYS A 126 -1.39 -14.43 -13.21
N TRP A 127 -2.04 -14.17 -14.35
CA TRP A 127 -3.43 -13.75 -14.40
C TRP A 127 -4.36 -14.94 -14.59
N ILE A 128 -5.50 -14.91 -13.90
CA ILE A 128 -6.60 -15.84 -14.15
C ILE A 128 -7.63 -15.10 -15.00
N VAL A 129 -7.75 -15.52 -16.26
CA VAL A 129 -8.74 -14.99 -17.21
C VAL A 129 -9.97 -15.89 -17.17
N THR A 130 -11.14 -15.30 -17.05
CA THR A 130 -12.43 -15.99 -16.90
C THR A 130 -13.46 -15.41 -17.84
N GLU A 131 -14.48 -16.20 -18.19
CA GLU A 131 -15.61 -15.72 -18.97
C GLU A 131 -16.60 -14.96 -18.07
N ALA A 132 -16.97 -13.76 -18.49
CA ALA A 132 -18.06 -12.98 -17.92
C ALA A 132 -19.16 -12.76 -18.97
N ALA A 133 -20.29 -12.21 -18.55
CA ALA A 133 -21.44 -11.98 -19.43
C ALA A 133 -21.13 -11.06 -20.63
N ASP A 134 -20.11 -10.22 -20.52
CA ASP A 134 -19.72 -9.22 -21.52
C ASP A 134 -18.35 -9.48 -22.17
N GLY A 135 -17.73 -10.63 -21.89
CA GLY A 135 -16.44 -11.03 -22.47
C GLY A 135 -15.46 -11.60 -21.46
N LEU A 136 -14.20 -11.72 -21.86
CA LEU A 136 -13.13 -12.21 -21.00
C LEU A 136 -12.68 -11.14 -20.01
N ARG A 137 -12.57 -11.51 -18.73
CA ARG A 137 -12.13 -10.65 -17.63
C ARG A 137 -11.01 -11.31 -16.82
N VAL A 138 -10.23 -10.52 -16.10
CA VAL A 138 -9.18 -11.00 -15.19
C VAL A 138 -9.65 -10.96 -13.74
N LYS A 139 -9.38 -12.05 -13.02
CA LYS A 139 -9.45 -12.14 -11.56
C LYS A 139 -8.06 -11.93 -10.97
N THR A 140 -7.89 -10.84 -10.26
CA THR A 140 -6.65 -10.36 -9.64
C THR A 140 -6.57 -10.64 -8.15
N ARG A 141 -7.69 -11.02 -7.51
CA ARG A 141 -7.82 -11.25 -6.05
C ARG A 141 -7.68 -9.97 -5.22
N LEU A 142 -8.08 -8.82 -5.76
CA LEU A 142 -8.08 -7.54 -5.03
C LEU A 142 -8.97 -7.58 -3.78
N GLU A 143 -10.00 -8.42 -3.78
CA GLU A 143 -10.85 -8.71 -2.61
C GLU A 143 -10.06 -9.24 -1.38
N TYR A 144 -9.04 -10.08 -1.61
CA TYR A 144 -8.19 -10.60 -0.55
C TYR A 144 -7.32 -9.48 0.01
N VAL A 145 -6.70 -8.71 -0.88
CA VAL A 145 -5.85 -7.58 -0.51
C VAL A 145 -6.64 -6.52 0.25
N PHE A 146 -7.89 -6.25 -0.12
CA PHE A 146 -8.80 -5.37 0.60
C PHE A 146 -8.99 -5.80 2.05
N THR A 147 -9.22 -7.10 2.27
CA THR A 147 -9.41 -7.65 3.61
C THR A 147 -8.13 -7.54 4.45
N THR A 148 -6.99 -7.84 3.85
CA THR A 148 -5.67 -7.70 4.50
C THR A 148 -5.36 -6.24 4.84
N ARG A 149 -5.73 -5.29 3.99
CA ARG A 149 -5.56 -3.86 4.24
C ARG A 149 -6.34 -3.38 5.47
N LYS A 150 -7.53 -3.90 5.75
CA LYS A 150 -8.26 -3.58 7.00
C LYS A 150 -7.47 -3.99 8.25
N SER A 151 -6.63 -5.02 8.17
CA SER A 151 -5.72 -5.38 9.27
C SER A 151 -4.63 -4.32 9.47
N VAL A 152 -4.20 -3.62 8.42
CA VAL A 152 -3.26 -2.49 8.52
C VAL A 152 -3.90 -1.34 9.30
N GLU A 153 -5.11 -0.95 8.93
CA GLU A 153 -5.84 0.15 9.59
C GLU A 153 -6.04 -0.12 11.08
N LYS A 154 -6.40 -1.36 11.42
CA LYS A 154 -6.49 -1.81 12.82
C LYS A 154 -5.14 -1.72 13.54
N ALA A 155 -4.07 -2.20 12.92
CA ALA A 155 -2.73 -2.16 13.51
C ALA A 155 -2.22 -0.73 13.72
N VAL A 156 -2.53 0.20 12.80
CA VAL A 156 -2.25 1.64 12.96
C VAL A 156 -2.98 2.19 14.19
N ALA A 157 -4.27 1.88 14.37
CA ALA A 157 -5.04 2.33 15.53
C ALA A 157 -4.49 1.77 16.86
N GLU A 158 -3.94 0.55 16.83
CA GLU A 158 -3.28 -0.10 17.97
C GLU A 158 -1.82 0.36 18.18
N LYS A 159 -1.28 1.22 17.29
CA LYS A 159 0.13 1.63 17.24
C LYS A 159 1.11 0.44 17.12
N ASP A 160 0.68 -0.67 16.53
CA ASP A 160 1.49 -1.86 16.27
C ASP A 160 2.19 -1.73 14.91
N TRP A 161 3.24 -0.92 14.86
CA TRP A 161 3.95 -0.59 13.61
C TRP A 161 4.69 -1.78 13.00
N ARG A 162 5.09 -2.76 13.82
CA ARG A 162 5.67 -4.01 13.35
C ARG A 162 4.65 -4.86 12.59
N ARG A 163 3.40 -4.89 13.06
CA ARG A 163 2.30 -5.51 12.30
C ARG A 163 1.96 -4.71 11.05
N VAL A 164 1.98 -3.39 11.09
CA VAL A 164 1.76 -2.52 9.91
C VAL A 164 2.79 -2.83 8.82
N SER A 165 4.09 -2.77 9.12
CA SER A 165 5.17 -3.00 8.15
C SER A 165 5.16 -4.42 7.59
N SER A 166 4.97 -5.44 8.45
CA SER A 166 4.92 -6.83 8.01
C SER A 166 3.71 -7.13 7.13
N THR A 167 2.55 -6.50 7.40
CA THR A 167 1.35 -6.66 6.58
C THR A 167 1.55 -6.01 5.20
N TRP A 168 2.14 -4.81 5.13
CA TRP A 168 2.45 -4.17 3.84
C TRP A 168 3.45 -4.98 3.01
N ARG A 169 4.49 -5.55 3.63
CA ARG A 169 5.42 -6.47 2.95
C ARG A 169 4.72 -7.70 2.40
N ALA A 170 3.78 -8.27 3.14
CA ALA A 170 3.00 -9.41 2.67
C ALA A 170 2.13 -9.03 1.46
N ILE A 171 1.44 -7.90 1.52
CA ILE A 171 0.63 -7.38 0.40
C ILE A 171 1.50 -7.15 -0.84
N ALA A 172 2.62 -6.43 -0.72
CA ALA A 172 3.51 -6.11 -1.84
C ALA A 172 4.18 -7.36 -2.47
N LYS A 173 4.36 -8.43 -1.68
CA LYS A 173 4.89 -9.70 -2.19
C LYS A 173 3.85 -10.46 -3.01
N GLU A 174 2.59 -10.41 -2.62
CA GLU A 174 1.51 -11.15 -3.27
C GLU A 174 0.89 -10.40 -4.45
N PHE A 175 0.87 -9.07 -4.38
CA PHE A 175 0.23 -8.23 -5.37
C PHE A 175 1.26 -7.40 -6.14
N PRO A 176 1.35 -7.56 -7.48
CA PRO A 176 2.41 -6.98 -8.28
C PRO A 176 2.12 -5.50 -8.60
N ASP A 177 1.84 -4.66 -7.61
CA ASP A 177 1.67 -3.22 -7.76
C ASP A 177 3.00 -2.50 -7.40
N PRO A 178 3.70 -1.90 -8.39
CA PRO A 178 4.97 -1.23 -8.13
C PRO A 178 4.88 -0.09 -7.12
N LEU A 179 3.71 0.56 -6.99
CA LEU A 179 3.55 1.72 -6.11
C LEU A 179 3.59 1.32 -4.62
N LEU A 180 3.34 0.04 -4.30
CA LEU A 180 3.41 -0.47 -2.93
C LEU A 180 4.81 -0.44 -2.33
N ALA A 181 5.86 -0.28 -3.14
CA ALA A 181 7.20 -0.05 -2.64
C ALA A 181 7.28 1.20 -1.74
N VAL A 182 6.47 2.23 -2.04
CA VAL A 182 6.37 3.44 -1.22
C VAL A 182 5.65 3.12 0.09
N ASP A 183 4.49 2.47 0.05
CA ASP A 183 3.72 2.11 1.25
C ASP A 183 4.52 1.21 2.21
N VAL A 184 5.28 0.25 1.66
CA VAL A 184 6.21 -0.58 2.45
C VAL A 184 7.29 0.27 3.09
N ALA A 185 7.97 1.12 2.33
CA ALA A 185 9.07 1.93 2.85
C ALA A 185 8.60 2.94 3.91
N GLU A 186 7.41 3.54 3.74
CA GLU A 186 6.84 4.44 4.75
C GLU A 186 6.46 3.69 6.02
N ALA A 187 5.89 2.49 5.90
CA ALA A 187 5.58 1.64 7.05
C ALA A 187 6.85 1.20 7.81
N GLU A 188 7.91 0.81 7.10
CA GLU A 188 9.20 0.43 7.69
C GLU A 188 9.90 1.64 8.35
N ALA A 189 9.85 2.82 7.71
CA ALA A 189 10.38 4.04 8.32
C ALA A 189 9.64 4.40 9.61
N GLN A 190 8.32 4.19 9.65
CA GLN A 190 7.51 4.46 10.83
C GLN A 190 7.76 3.42 11.95
N GLU A 191 7.91 2.14 11.61
CA GLU A 191 8.36 1.11 12.55
C GLU A 191 9.71 1.49 13.17
N ALA A 192 10.72 1.80 12.35
CA ALA A 192 12.04 2.18 12.83
C ALA A 192 12.02 3.42 13.74
N ARG A 193 11.19 4.42 13.42
CA ARG A 193 10.98 5.60 14.28
C ARG A 193 10.37 5.25 15.62
N TYR A 194 9.40 4.33 15.64
CA TYR A 194 8.76 3.90 16.88
C TYR A 194 9.68 3.06 17.75
N GLU A 195 10.48 2.18 17.15
CA GLU A 195 11.52 1.44 17.86
C GLU A 195 12.55 2.39 18.47
N LEU A 196 13.00 3.38 17.68
CA LEU A 196 13.94 4.40 18.16
C LEU A 196 13.34 5.26 19.27
N LEU A 197 12.06 5.63 19.18
CA LEU A 197 11.36 6.38 20.22
C LEU A 197 11.23 5.57 21.52
N ALA A 198 11.03 4.25 21.43
CA ALA A 198 10.97 3.36 22.59
C ALA A 198 12.30 3.24 23.34
N ASP A 199 13.42 3.50 22.66
CA ASP A 199 14.76 3.58 23.26
C ASP A 199 15.04 4.93 23.95
N LEU A 200 14.14 5.91 23.81
CA LEU A 200 14.26 7.22 24.44
C LEU A 200 13.43 7.29 25.73
N LYS A 201 13.96 8.01 26.72
CA LYS A 201 13.28 8.21 28.00
C LYS A 201 13.44 9.65 28.47
N GLY A 202 12.32 10.28 28.83
CA GLY A 202 12.32 11.54 29.56
C GLY A 202 12.49 11.29 31.05
N VAL A 203 13.38 12.05 31.70
CA VAL A 203 13.67 11.93 33.13
C VAL A 203 13.70 13.31 33.76
N PHE A 204 13.03 13.49 34.88
CA PHE A 204 13.23 14.69 35.71
C PHE A 204 14.62 14.62 36.36
N ALA A 205 15.44 15.66 36.17
CA ALA A 205 16.78 15.72 36.73
C ALA A 205 16.81 16.52 38.02
N GLU A 206 16.44 17.80 37.93
CA GLU A 206 16.44 18.72 39.05
C GLU A 206 15.52 19.93 38.76
N ALA A 207 15.20 20.66 39.82
CA ALA A 207 14.50 21.93 39.75
C ALA A 207 15.09 22.90 40.75
N ASN A 208 15.03 24.19 40.43
CA ASN A 208 15.26 25.28 41.36
C ASN A 208 14.01 26.19 41.43
N ASP A 209 14.11 27.34 42.08
CA ASP A 209 12.97 28.25 42.28
C ASP A 209 12.36 28.80 40.98
N THR A 210 13.08 28.69 39.85
CA THR A 210 12.72 29.35 38.58
C THR A 210 12.62 28.41 37.39
N GLU A 211 13.35 27.29 37.39
CA GLU A 211 13.42 26.39 36.25
C GLU A 211 13.41 24.91 36.67
N VAL A 212 12.94 24.10 35.73
CA VAL A 212 13.06 22.64 35.73
C VAL A 212 14.07 22.23 34.67
N ILE A 213 14.91 21.26 35.03
CA ILE A 213 15.80 20.56 34.13
C ILE A 213 15.33 19.11 34.00
N GLY A 214 14.94 18.74 32.79
CA GLY A 214 14.75 17.36 32.38
C GLY A 214 15.98 16.83 31.63
N LEU A 215 16.10 15.53 31.53
CA LEU A 215 17.01 14.83 30.63
C LEU A 215 16.20 14.01 29.63
N VAL A 216 16.66 13.99 28.39
CA VAL A 216 16.32 12.94 27.45
C VAL A 216 17.48 11.97 27.43
N GLU A 217 17.24 10.75 27.89
CA GLU A 217 18.19 9.64 27.85
C GLU A 217 17.91 8.78 26.61
N SER A 218 18.97 8.28 25.99
CA SER A 218 18.89 7.37 24.84
C SER A 218 19.59 6.05 25.12
N LYS A 219 18.91 4.94 24.88
CA LYS A 219 19.51 3.60 24.78
C LYS A 219 19.83 3.22 23.33
N ALA A 220 19.51 4.09 22.38
CA ALA A 220 19.71 3.84 20.97
C ALA A 220 21.21 3.74 20.65
N LYS A 221 21.52 2.91 19.65
CA LYS A 221 22.89 2.76 19.13
C LYS A 221 23.30 3.86 18.15
N VAL A 222 22.38 4.76 17.84
CA VAL A 222 22.55 5.87 16.89
C VAL A 222 22.17 7.17 17.57
N GLU A 223 22.75 8.26 17.10
CA GLU A 223 22.36 9.61 17.53
C GLU A 223 20.94 9.92 17.03
N VAL A 224 20.13 10.56 17.88
CA VAL A 224 18.82 11.08 17.49
C VAL A 224 18.95 12.59 17.29
N PRO A 225 18.83 13.11 16.05
CA PRO A 225 19.14 14.50 15.75
C PRO A 225 18.32 15.50 16.55
N LYS A 226 17.02 15.21 16.71
CA LYS A 226 16.08 16.10 17.37
C LYS A 226 14.85 15.34 17.84
N VAL A 227 14.33 15.72 18.99
CA VAL A 227 13.15 15.13 19.61
C VAL A 227 12.26 16.23 20.15
N LYS A 228 10.95 15.95 20.21
CA LYS A 228 10.01 16.75 20.96
C LYS A 228 9.82 16.14 22.33
N VAL A 229 10.00 16.95 23.36
CA VAL A 229 9.83 16.59 24.76
C VAL A 229 8.63 17.35 25.30
N ARG A 230 7.80 16.68 26.10
CA ARG A 230 6.73 17.29 26.86
C ARG A 230 7.08 17.26 28.33
N ILE A 231 7.11 18.43 28.94
CA ILE A 231 7.21 18.58 30.39
C ILE A 231 5.82 18.93 30.91
N SER A 232 5.27 18.04 31.73
CA SER A 232 3.96 18.24 32.38
C SER A 232 4.18 18.62 33.84
N PHE A 233 3.60 19.75 34.22
CA PHE A 233 3.59 20.27 35.58
C PHE A 233 2.24 19.97 36.23
N GLU A 234 2.28 19.37 37.41
CA GLU A 234 1.11 19.24 38.26
C GLU A 234 0.58 20.63 38.65
N THR A 235 -0.74 20.77 38.71
CA THR A 235 -1.43 21.98 39.15
C THR A 235 -2.61 21.60 40.04
N ALA A 236 -3.28 22.58 40.65
CA ALA A 236 -4.54 22.33 41.36
C ALA A 236 -5.72 21.95 40.42
N GLY A 237 -5.55 22.14 39.11
CA GLY A 237 -6.54 21.84 38.08
C GLY A 237 -5.97 20.91 37.01
N GLU A 238 -6.09 21.29 35.73
CA GLU A 238 -5.47 20.53 34.66
C GLU A 238 -3.94 20.72 34.63
N PRO A 239 -3.15 19.66 34.36
CA PRO A 239 -1.70 19.78 34.24
C PRO A 239 -1.30 20.78 33.14
N ILE A 240 -0.34 21.66 33.44
CA ILE A 240 0.24 22.54 32.44
C ILE A 240 1.26 21.72 31.65
N ARG A 241 1.14 21.71 30.32
CA ARG A 241 2.03 20.97 29.42
C ARG A 241 2.86 21.94 28.59
N VAL A 242 4.17 21.79 28.64
CA VAL A 242 5.13 22.57 27.85
C VAL A 242 5.81 21.62 26.88
N ASP A 243 5.65 21.88 25.59
CA ASP A 243 6.31 21.14 24.53
C ASP A 243 7.61 21.88 24.14
N LEU A 244 8.72 21.16 24.12
CA LEU A 244 10.07 21.65 23.87
C LEU A 244 10.75 20.78 22.82
N GLU A 245 11.76 21.34 22.16
CA GLU A 245 12.64 20.57 21.28
C GLU A 245 13.98 20.35 21.99
N ALA A 246 14.52 19.13 21.89
CA ALA A 246 15.84 18.79 22.41
C ALA A 246 16.62 18.01 21.35
N GLY A 247 17.94 18.14 21.34
CA GLY A 247 18.81 17.39 20.45
C GLY A 247 20.07 18.16 20.03
N PRO A 248 21.07 17.47 19.47
CA PRO A 248 21.11 16.02 19.26
C PRO A 248 21.21 15.22 20.56
N VAL A 249 20.54 14.06 20.61
CA VAL A 249 20.64 13.09 21.70
C VAL A 249 21.71 12.06 21.32
N PRO A 250 22.88 12.03 21.97
CA PRO A 250 23.95 11.12 21.60
C PRO A 250 23.54 9.65 21.77
N ALA A 251 24.12 8.76 20.95
CA ALA A 251 23.95 7.32 21.09
C ALA A 251 24.38 6.85 22.49
N GLY A 252 23.49 6.16 23.22
CA GLY A 252 23.74 5.72 24.60
C GLY A 252 23.92 6.87 25.62
N GLY A 253 23.64 8.12 25.23
CA GLY A 253 23.89 9.31 26.03
C GLY A 253 22.62 10.02 26.49
N SER A 254 22.78 11.28 26.90
CA SER A 254 21.66 12.13 27.30
C SER A 254 21.86 13.58 26.87
N VAL A 255 20.74 14.31 26.75
CA VAL A 255 20.74 15.76 26.51
C VAL A 255 19.81 16.45 27.51
N PRO A 256 20.21 17.58 28.12
CA PRO A 256 19.34 18.33 29.00
C PRO A 256 18.29 19.14 28.23
N VAL A 257 17.11 19.25 28.81
CA VAL A 257 16.03 20.15 28.38
C VAL A 257 15.64 21.01 29.57
N ARG A 258 15.49 22.32 29.35
CA ARG A 258 15.20 23.28 30.42
C ARG A 258 13.96 24.08 30.09
N THR A 259 13.16 24.37 31.11
CA THR A 259 12.01 25.25 30.98
C THR A 259 11.81 26.04 32.27
N PRO A 260 11.36 27.30 32.18
CA PRO A 260 10.84 28.01 33.34
C PRO A 260 9.68 27.25 33.96
N ILE A 261 9.55 27.36 35.28
CA ILE A 261 8.39 26.84 36.01
C ILE A 261 7.18 27.76 35.73
N PRO A 262 6.10 27.25 35.12
CA PRO A 262 4.91 28.06 34.87
C PRO A 262 4.24 28.50 36.18
N GLU A 263 3.64 29.68 36.18
CA GLU A 263 2.84 30.13 37.32
C GLU A 263 1.67 29.16 37.57
N GLY A 264 1.44 28.81 38.84
CA GLY A 264 0.40 27.84 39.24
C GLY A 264 0.83 26.38 39.16
N ALA A 265 2.05 26.07 38.71
CA ALA A 265 2.66 24.75 38.87
C ALA A 265 2.90 24.46 40.35
N ILE A 266 2.51 23.28 40.81
CA ILE A 266 2.70 22.79 42.17
C ILE A 266 3.13 21.32 42.10
N GLY A 267 4.07 20.90 42.94
CA GLY A 267 4.36 19.47 43.11
C GLY A 267 5.13 18.82 41.96
N GLN A 268 4.58 17.74 41.39
CA GLN A 268 5.29 16.81 40.52
C GLN A 268 5.53 17.35 39.11
N VAL A 269 6.63 16.88 38.52
CA VAL A 269 7.01 17.18 37.14
C VAL A 269 7.27 15.87 36.40
N LEU A 270 6.63 15.71 35.25
CA LEU A 270 6.82 14.56 34.36
C LEU A 270 7.48 15.02 33.07
N VAL A 271 8.51 14.30 32.63
CA VAL A 271 9.22 14.54 31.37
C VAL A 271 8.97 13.36 30.45
N GLU A 272 8.41 13.60 29.27
CA GLU A 272 8.06 12.58 28.29
C GLU A 272 8.69 12.91 26.93
N VAL A 273 9.29 11.94 26.27
CA VAL A 273 9.65 12.09 24.85
C VAL A 273 8.43 11.74 24.02
N VAL A 274 7.95 12.69 23.23
CA VAL A 274 6.67 12.56 22.51
C VAL A 274 6.88 12.06 21.09
N GLU A 275 7.90 12.57 20.41
CA GLU A 275 8.18 12.25 19.01
C GLU A 275 9.65 12.55 18.66
N ILE A 276 10.11 11.92 17.58
CA ILE A 276 11.39 12.21 16.93
C ILE A 276 11.12 13.18 15.78
N LEU A 277 11.89 14.26 15.70
CA LEU A 277 11.78 15.32 14.69
C LEU A 277 12.85 15.09 13.60
N ASN A 278 12.49 15.30 12.33
CA ASN A 278 13.44 15.23 11.19
C ASN A 278 13.95 16.62 10.80
#